data_AF-A0A2J6R214-F1
#
_entry.id   AF-A0A2J6R214-F1
#
_cell.length_a   1.000
_cell.length_b   1.000
_cell.length_c   1.000
_cell.angle_alpha   90.00
_cell.angle_beta   90.00
_cell.angle_gamma   90.00
#
_symmetry.space_group_name_H-M   'P 1'
#
loop_
_entity.id
_entity.type
_entity.pdbx_description
1 polymer ?
#
loop_
_entity_poly.entity_id
_entity_poly.type
_entity_poly.pdbx_seq_one_letter_code
_entity_poly.pdbx_strand_id
1 'polypeptide(L)'
;MAALKSARVASILILITSIALVSSTQNNHHIRQTDNSSIIDFNNFPECFSPGFFTGCDISDFTDPLVCDAVPCPDATDNSDGPQCIEKSCWCGLKYPLRCEWFFCSWGEWYNFEDYYAGICPNALTVDFSGLPDCVKGCLPDQYIIYGCITLGRSCLCQAGETFGCATGCDAASNATINAWFSNLCGDDEYVVDVPGSAATSAAISGAASSTASSSTSTRPSASASHTNIVQRVHPKAPIHWYEAWAIALIVLSAVALILGSILYKVFWKINHPSHVGLKSKRV
;
A
#
# COMPACT_ATOMS: atom_id res chain seq x y z
N MET A 1 -30.33 -28.81 -31.37
CA MET A 1 -28.88 -28.77 -31.02
C MET A 1 -28.22 -27.40 -31.19
N ALA A 2 -28.71 -26.49 -32.05
CA ALA A 2 -28.15 -25.13 -32.16
C ALA A 2 -28.37 -24.25 -30.91
N ALA A 3 -29.54 -24.35 -30.28
CA ALA A 3 -29.89 -23.54 -29.09
C ALA A 3 -28.98 -23.81 -27.86
N LEU A 4 -28.39 -24.99 -27.74
CA LEU A 4 -27.60 -25.35 -26.56
C LEU A 4 -26.14 -24.89 -26.61
N LYS A 5 -25.61 -24.66 -27.82
CA LYS A 5 -24.29 -24.02 -27.99
C LYS A 5 -24.35 -22.54 -27.63
N SER A 6 -25.50 -21.89 -27.84
CA SER A 6 -25.73 -20.48 -27.52
C SER A 6 -25.63 -20.17 -26.02
N ALA A 7 -26.17 -21.05 -25.16
CA ALA A 7 -26.22 -20.80 -23.71
C ALA A 7 -24.82 -20.84 -23.05
N ARG A 8 -23.92 -21.71 -23.53
CA ARG A 8 -22.56 -21.80 -22.98
C ARG A 8 -21.68 -20.60 -23.36
N VAL A 9 -21.89 -20.04 -24.55
CA VAL A 9 -21.20 -18.84 -25.01
C VAL A 9 -21.63 -17.62 -24.19
N ALA A 10 -22.93 -17.52 -23.85
CA ALA A 10 -23.44 -16.42 -23.02
C ALA A 10 -22.83 -16.39 -21.61
N SER A 11 -22.71 -17.53 -20.91
CA SER A 11 -22.13 -17.55 -19.56
C SER A 11 -20.64 -17.19 -19.52
N ILE A 12 -19.87 -17.60 -20.53
CA ILE A 12 -18.45 -17.23 -20.64
C ILE A 12 -18.32 -15.73 -20.92
N LEU A 13 -19.17 -15.18 -21.78
CA LEU A 13 -19.19 -13.74 -22.06
C LEU A 13 -19.55 -12.92 -20.81
N ILE A 14 -20.54 -13.34 -20.02
CA ILE A 14 -20.92 -12.65 -18.78
C ILE A 14 -19.75 -12.61 -17.78
N LEU A 15 -19.02 -13.72 -17.63
CA LEU A 15 -17.84 -13.81 -16.76
C LEU A 15 -16.71 -12.88 -17.24
N ILE A 16 -16.42 -12.84 -18.54
CA ILE A 16 -15.40 -11.95 -19.12
C ILE A 16 -15.81 -10.49 -18.97
N THR A 17 -17.08 -10.14 -19.22
CA THR A 17 -17.55 -8.75 -19.02
C THR A 17 -17.54 -8.33 -17.56
N SER A 18 -17.77 -9.26 -16.63
CA SER A 18 -17.71 -8.95 -15.19
C SER A 18 -16.29 -8.61 -14.75
N ILE A 19 -15.30 -9.36 -15.23
CA ILE A 19 -13.88 -9.10 -14.95
C ILE A 19 -13.44 -7.77 -15.59
N ALA A 20 -13.86 -7.50 -16.83
CA ALA A 20 -13.54 -6.26 -17.53
C ALA A 20 -14.15 -5.02 -16.87
N LEU A 21 -15.39 -5.11 -16.33
CA LEU A 21 -16.02 -3.99 -15.63
C LEU A 21 -15.28 -3.66 -14.32
N VAL A 22 -14.88 -4.68 -13.54
CA VAL A 22 -14.15 -4.47 -12.28
C VAL A 22 -12.76 -3.85 -12.52
N SER A 23 -12.06 -4.25 -13.60
CA SER A 23 -10.80 -3.59 -13.99
C SER A 23 -11.00 -2.16 -14.51
N SER A 24 -12.12 -1.87 -15.18
CA SER A 24 -12.37 -0.52 -15.72
C SER A 24 -12.71 0.50 -14.62
N THR A 25 -13.31 0.08 -13.51
CA THR A 25 -13.61 0.99 -12.39
C THR A 25 -12.39 1.35 -11.57
N GLN A 26 -11.36 0.50 -11.51
CA GLN A 26 -10.12 0.83 -10.79
C GLN A 26 -9.19 1.78 -11.57
N ASN A 27 -9.28 1.82 -12.90
CA ASN A 27 -8.35 2.61 -13.72
C ASN A 27 -8.71 4.09 -13.91
N ASN A 28 -9.90 4.53 -13.47
CA ASN A 28 -10.34 5.92 -13.65
C ASN A 28 -9.92 6.86 -12.51
N HIS A 29 -9.34 6.34 -11.42
CA HIS A 29 -8.74 7.16 -10.35
C HIS A 29 -7.25 7.43 -10.54
N HIS A 30 -6.74 7.35 -11.78
CA HIS A 30 -5.44 7.94 -12.07
C HIS A 30 -5.52 9.45 -11.79
N ILE A 31 -5.00 9.84 -10.63
CA ILE A 31 -4.83 11.24 -10.23
C ILE A 31 -3.93 11.87 -11.30
N ARG A 32 -4.54 12.51 -12.30
CA ARG A 32 -3.86 13.20 -13.38
C ARG A 32 -3.34 14.54 -12.85
N GLN A 33 -2.28 14.49 -12.06
CA GLN A 33 -1.45 15.65 -11.81
C GLN A 33 -0.04 15.33 -12.27
N THR A 34 0.14 15.45 -13.58
CA THR A 34 1.45 15.58 -14.23
C THR A 34 1.89 17.04 -14.31
N ASP A 35 1.19 17.93 -13.59
CA ASP A 35 1.43 19.35 -13.74
C ASP A 35 2.67 19.75 -12.93
N ASN A 36 3.53 20.52 -13.58
CA ASN A 36 4.79 21.03 -13.02
C ASN A 36 4.52 22.16 -12.01
N SER A 37 3.34 22.17 -11.38
CA SER A 37 2.96 23.21 -10.43
C SER A 37 3.93 23.16 -9.25
N SER A 38 4.44 24.33 -8.88
CA SER A 38 5.17 24.52 -7.62
C SER A 38 4.25 24.46 -6.40
N ILE A 39 2.97 24.16 -6.61
CA ILE A 39 1.90 24.25 -5.63
C ILE A 39 1.15 22.92 -5.59
N ILE A 40 0.88 22.44 -4.38
CA ILE A 40 -0.02 21.33 -4.10
C ILE A 40 -1.38 21.90 -3.82
N ASP A 41 -2.36 21.49 -4.62
CA ASP A 41 -3.76 21.83 -4.45
C ASP A 41 -4.51 20.63 -3.90
N PHE A 42 -4.86 20.76 -2.63
CA PHE A 42 -5.58 19.79 -1.82
C PHE A 42 -7.00 19.47 -2.32
N ASN A 43 -7.61 20.31 -3.17
CA ASN A 43 -8.91 19.96 -3.76
C ASN A 43 -8.83 18.85 -4.80
N ASN A 44 -7.63 18.61 -5.35
CA ASN A 44 -7.42 17.58 -6.37
C ASN A 44 -7.18 16.20 -5.75
N PHE A 45 -7.20 16.09 -4.42
CA PHE A 45 -7.00 14.83 -3.74
C PHE A 45 -8.31 14.01 -3.72
N PRO A 46 -8.23 12.68 -3.53
CA PRO A 46 -9.41 11.81 -3.46
C PRO A 46 -10.41 12.24 -2.39
N GLU A 47 -11.68 11.84 -2.47
CA GLU A 47 -12.73 12.25 -1.51
C GLU A 47 -12.43 11.88 -0.04
N CYS A 48 -11.63 10.85 0.23
CA CYS A 48 -11.15 10.55 1.58
C CYS A 48 -10.27 11.68 2.16
N PHE A 49 -9.83 12.60 1.30
CA PHE A 49 -9.17 13.84 1.60
C PHE A 49 -10.18 14.99 1.51
N SER A 50 -10.97 15.19 2.56
CA SER A 50 -11.73 16.44 2.65
C SER A 50 -10.80 17.53 3.22
N PRO A 51 -10.74 18.73 2.63
CA PRO A 51 -9.86 19.82 3.08
C PRO A 51 -10.13 20.24 4.54
N GLY A 52 -11.28 19.87 5.10
CA GLY A 52 -11.55 20.01 6.54
C GLY A 52 -10.69 19.11 7.43
N PHE A 53 -10.05 18.06 6.92
CA PHE A 53 -9.25 17.13 7.73
C PHE A 53 -7.85 17.64 8.06
N PHE A 54 -7.32 18.61 7.31
CA PHE A 54 -6.17 19.40 7.75
C PHE A 54 -6.46 20.24 9.00
N THR A 55 -7.73 20.40 9.39
CA THR A 55 -8.12 21.04 10.65
C THR A 55 -8.40 20.05 11.79
N GLY A 56 -8.57 18.75 11.47
CA GLY A 56 -8.77 17.67 12.45
C GLY A 56 -7.46 16.97 12.83
N CYS A 57 -6.50 16.94 11.92
CA CYS A 57 -5.09 16.89 12.24
C CYS A 57 -4.69 18.26 12.75
N ASP A 58 -4.57 18.44 14.06
CA ASP A 58 -4.05 19.70 14.58
C ASP A 58 -2.61 19.85 14.04
N ILE A 59 -2.38 20.75 13.08
CA ILE A 59 -1.04 21.02 12.50
C ILE A 59 0.00 21.24 13.62
N SER A 60 -0.46 21.69 14.80
CA SER A 60 0.39 21.85 15.98
C SER A 60 0.88 20.54 16.61
N ASP A 61 0.19 19.41 16.43
CA ASP A 61 0.67 18.07 16.82
C ASP A 61 1.81 17.56 15.91
N PHE A 62 2.06 18.24 14.78
CA PHE A 62 3.10 17.91 13.81
C PHE A 62 4.29 18.89 13.88
N THR A 63 4.51 19.50 15.04
CA THR A 63 5.56 20.49 15.32
C THR A 63 6.97 19.88 15.34
N ASP A 64 7.38 19.29 14.21
CA ASP A 64 8.74 19.46 13.70
C ASP A 64 8.81 20.86 13.03
N PRO A 65 9.96 21.56 13.00
CA PRO A 65 10.02 23.01 12.78
C PRO A 65 9.69 23.46 11.36
N LEU A 66 9.35 22.54 10.45
CA LEU A 66 8.96 22.86 9.08
C LEU A 66 7.45 23.07 9.00
N VAL A 67 7.01 24.26 9.41
CA VAL A 67 5.64 24.73 9.14
C VAL A 67 5.60 25.19 7.68
N CYS A 68 4.77 24.56 6.87
CA CYS A 68 4.50 25.03 5.52
C CYS A 68 3.48 26.17 5.57
N ASP A 69 3.89 27.36 5.15
CA ASP A 69 2.96 28.48 4.98
C ASP A 69 1.95 28.15 3.88
N ALA A 70 0.67 28.39 4.17
CA ALA A 70 -0.37 28.32 3.15
C ALA A 70 -0.12 29.38 2.07
N VAL A 71 -0.27 28.97 0.81
CA VAL A 71 -0.14 29.85 -0.37
C VAL A 71 -1.49 29.97 -1.10
N PRO A 72 -1.74 31.07 -1.82
CA PRO A 72 -2.95 31.19 -2.63
C PRO A 72 -3.01 30.11 -3.73
N CYS A 73 -4.16 29.44 -3.86
CA CYS A 73 -4.40 28.51 -4.96
C CYS A 73 -4.64 29.26 -6.28
N PRO A 74 -4.09 28.80 -7.42
CA PRO A 74 -4.26 29.45 -8.72
C PRO A 74 -5.72 29.65 -9.17
N ASP A 75 -6.61 28.72 -8.80
CA ASP A 75 -8.02 28.71 -9.21
C ASP A 75 -9.00 29.06 -8.08
N ALA A 76 -8.50 29.57 -6.94
CA ALA A 76 -9.39 30.02 -5.87
C ALA A 76 -10.15 31.28 -6.31
N THR A 77 -11.38 31.09 -6.80
CA THR A 77 -12.34 32.18 -6.99
C THR A 77 -12.69 32.72 -5.61
N ASP A 78 -12.05 33.81 -5.21
CA ASP A 78 -12.33 34.67 -4.06
C ASP A 78 -13.50 34.20 -3.18
N ASN A 79 -13.21 33.58 -2.02
CA ASN A 79 -13.97 33.73 -0.78
C ASN A 79 -13.33 32.93 0.36
N SER A 80 -12.38 33.60 1.04
CA SER A 80 -12.13 33.67 2.49
C SER A 80 -12.14 32.45 3.44
N ASP A 81 -12.61 31.27 3.06
CA ASP A 81 -12.53 30.02 3.85
C ASP A 81 -11.98 28.87 2.99
N GLY A 82 -11.26 29.25 1.93
CA GLY A 82 -10.87 28.37 0.84
C GLY A 82 -9.75 27.37 1.18
N PRO A 83 -9.64 26.31 0.37
CA PRO A 83 -8.62 25.27 0.47
C PRO A 83 -7.23 25.89 0.48
N GLN A 84 -6.43 25.51 1.47
CA GLN A 84 -5.07 26.03 1.63
C GLN A 84 -4.14 25.28 0.68
N CYS A 85 -3.71 25.89 -0.40
CA CYS A 85 -2.62 25.33 -1.17
C CYS A 85 -1.31 25.47 -0.40
N ILE A 86 -0.32 24.62 -0.70
CA ILE A 86 1.02 24.71 -0.11
C ILE A 86 2.08 24.58 -1.19
N GLU A 87 3.27 25.13 -0.93
CA GLU A 87 4.39 24.95 -1.86
C GLU A 87 4.82 23.47 -1.89
N LYS A 88 4.95 22.92 -3.09
CA LYS A 88 5.37 21.53 -3.35
C LYS A 88 6.72 21.21 -2.70
N SER A 89 7.66 22.14 -2.74
CA SER A 89 8.98 21.97 -2.11
C SER A 89 8.86 21.76 -0.59
N CYS A 90 7.97 22.52 0.05
CA CYS A 90 7.68 22.39 1.47
C CYS A 90 6.95 21.07 1.77
N TRP A 91 5.91 20.75 1.01
CA TRP A 91 5.16 19.48 1.15
C TRP A 91 6.07 18.26 1.09
N CYS A 92 6.94 18.19 0.07
CA CYS A 92 7.89 17.09 -0.08
C CYS A 92 8.98 17.07 1.01
N GLY A 93 9.20 18.19 1.70
CA GLY A 93 10.14 18.33 2.82
C GLY A 93 9.55 17.94 4.17
N LEU A 94 8.22 17.86 4.29
CA LEU A 94 7.56 17.45 5.51
C LEU A 94 8.03 16.07 5.95
N LYS A 95 8.02 15.86 7.26
CA LYS A 95 8.42 14.59 7.84
C LYS A 95 7.40 13.49 7.57
N TYR A 96 6.12 13.83 7.72
CA TYR A 96 4.97 12.94 7.56
C TYR A 96 3.83 13.57 6.73
N PRO A 97 4.06 13.87 5.44
CA PRO A 97 3.03 14.47 4.60
C PRO A 97 1.77 13.59 4.45
N LEU A 98 1.85 12.28 4.71
CA LEU A 98 0.72 11.35 4.52
C LEU A 98 0.11 10.85 5.84
N ARG A 99 0.45 11.45 6.99
CA ARG A 99 0.02 10.93 8.30
C ARG A 99 -1.48 11.14 8.56
N CYS A 100 -2.06 12.20 8.03
CA CYS A 100 -3.45 12.57 8.29
C CYS A 100 -4.46 11.69 7.57
N GLU A 101 -4.03 11.04 6.51
CA GLU A 101 -4.88 10.36 5.55
C GLU A 101 -5.05 8.87 5.90
N TRP A 102 -4.11 8.33 6.68
CA TRP A 102 -4.08 6.92 7.08
C TRP A 102 -5.39 6.45 7.74
N PHE A 103 -6.03 7.30 8.55
CA PHE A 103 -7.20 6.90 9.34
C PHE A 103 -8.53 6.98 8.59
N PHE A 104 -8.60 7.76 7.51
CA PHE A 104 -9.87 8.09 6.84
C PHE A 104 -10.00 7.50 5.45
N CYS A 105 -8.88 7.15 4.82
CA CYS A 105 -8.88 6.53 3.51
C CYS A 105 -9.04 5.00 3.61
N SER A 106 -9.79 4.42 2.67
CA SER A 106 -9.70 2.99 2.41
C SER A 106 -8.31 2.63 1.88
N TRP A 107 -7.90 1.37 2.01
CA TRP A 107 -6.60 0.90 1.51
C TRP A 107 -6.35 1.25 0.04
N GLY A 108 -7.36 1.14 -0.82
CA GLY A 108 -7.23 1.48 -2.23
C GLY A 108 -6.96 2.97 -2.47
N GLU A 109 -7.61 3.84 -1.69
CA GLU A 109 -7.38 5.29 -1.75
C GLU A 109 -6.01 5.66 -1.18
N TRP A 110 -5.61 5.00 -0.08
CA TRP A 110 -4.29 5.15 0.51
C TRP A 110 -3.18 4.84 -0.51
N TYR A 111 -3.27 3.71 -1.23
CA TYR A 111 -2.27 3.35 -2.24
C TYR A 111 -2.21 4.35 -3.39
N ASN A 112 -3.36 4.79 -3.88
CA ASN A 112 -3.40 5.84 -4.92
C ASN A 112 -2.77 7.14 -4.42
N PHE A 113 -2.92 7.45 -3.14
CA PHE A 113 -2.37 8.65 -2.54
C PHE A 113 -0.85 8.55 -2.31
N GLU A 114 -0.37 7.38 -1.87
CA GLU A 114 1.06 7.08 -1.76
C GLU A 114 1.75 7.18 -3.14
N ASP A 115 1.13 6.60 -4.18
CA ASP A 115 1.61 6.67 -5.57
C ASP A 115 1.62 8.12 -6.09
N TYR A 116 0.56 8.88 -5.80
CA TYR A 116 0.50 10.30 -6.14
C TYR A 116 1.62 11.09 -5.46
N TYR A 117 1.82 10.90 -4.16
CA TYR A 117 2.89 11.55 -3.42
C TYR A 117 4.27 11.19 -4.00
N ALA A 118 4.53 9.91 -4.29
CA ALA A 118 5.79 9.49 -4.90
C ALA A 118 6.01 10.09 -6.30
N GLY A 119 4.95 10.25 -7.09
CA GLY A 119 5.01 10.91 -8.40
C GLY A 119 5.32 12.41 -8.31
N ILE A 120 4.73 13.11 -7.33
CA ILE A 120 4.94 14.53 -7.10
C ILE A 120 6.29 14.80 -6.44
N CYS A 121 6.67 13.99 -5.46
CA CYS A 121 7.88 14.11 -4.66
C CYS A 121 8.85 12.97 -4.98
N PRO A 122 9.47 12.91 -6.18
CA PRO A 122 10.34 11.79 -6.58
C PRO A 122 11.64 11.73 -5.76
N ASN A 123 12.00 12.82 -5.08
CA ASN A 123 13.13 12.88 -4.16
C ASN A 123 12.72 12.61 -2.70
N ALA A 124 11.45 12.24 -2.45
CA ALA A 124 11.05 11.79 -1.13
C ALA A 124 11.96 10.63 -0.74
N LEU A 125 12.57 10.74 0.44
CA LEU A 125 13.58 9.79 0.91
C LEU A 125 12.94 8.40 1.06
N THR A 126 13.26 7.50 0.14
CA THR A 126 13.14 6.07 0.37
C THR A 126 14.01 5.74 1.57
N VAL A 127 13.46 4.97 2.50
CA VAL A 127 14.16 4.63 3.72
C VAL A 127 15.31 3.65 3.42
N ASP A 128 16.49 3.96 3.94
CA ASP A 128 17.62 3.03 3.90
C ASP A 128 17.61 2.09 5.12
N PHE A 129 17.29 0.82 4.86
CA PHE A 129 17.30 -0.25 5.86
C PHE A 129 18.71 -0.82 6.12
N SER A 130 19.75 -0.32 5.44
CA SER A 130 21.10 -0.85 5.55
C SER A 130 21.67 -0.78 6.97
N GLY A 131 21.25 0.24 7.75
CA GLY A 131 21.65 0.47 9.13
C GLY A 131 20.98 -0.41 10.18
N LEU A 132 20.03 -1.26 9.79
CA LEU A 132 19.36 -2.18 10.72
C LEU A 132 20.19 -3.46 10.96
N PRO A 133 20.05 -4.09 12.14
CA PRO A 133 20.70 -5.37 12.43
C PRO A 133 20.11 -6.50 11.57
N ASP A 134 20.92 -7.53 11.30
CA ASP A 134 20.54 -8.65 10.42
C ASP A 134 19.27 -9.38 10.89
N CYS A 135 19.00 -9.42 12.19
CA CYS A 135 17.81 -10.06 12.76
C CYS A 135 16.49 -9.46 12.25
N VAL A 136 16.47 -8.16 11.89
CA VAL A 136 15.27 -7.45 11.42
C VAL A 136 15.40 -7.03 9.95
N LYS A 137 16.61 -6.78 9.46
CA LYS A 137 16.91 -6.17 8.15
C LYS A 137 16.28 -6.88 6.96
N GLY A 138 16.23 -8.21 7.00
CA GLY A 138 15.62 -9.02 5.93
C GLY A 138 14.09 -9.10 5.99
N CYS A 139 13.48 -8.84 7.15
CA CYS A 139 12.05 -9.02 7.41
C CYS A 139 11.28 -7.70 7.30
N LEU A 140 11.85 -6.62 7.83
CA LEU A 140 11.14 -5.36 8.03
C LEU A 140 10.61 -4.71 6.73
N PRO A 141 11.40 -4.62 5.64
CA PRO A 141 10.90 -4.02 4.40
C PRO A 141 9.68 -4.76 3.85
N ASP A 142 9.69 -6.09 3.92
CA ASP A 142 8.59 -6.92 3.41
C ASP A 142 7.33 -6.75 4.28
N GLN A 143 7.47 -6.65 5.61
CA GLN A 143 6.33 -6.39 6.49
C GLN A 143 5.71 -5.01 6.26
N TYR A 144 6.53 -3.98 6.02
CA TYR A 144 6.00 -2.65 5.67
C TYR A 144 5.25 -2.66 4.34
N ILE A 145 5.73 -3.39 3.34
CA ILE A 145 4.98 -3.56 2.08
C ILE A 145 3.64 -4.27 2.33
N ILE A 146 3.64 -5.33 3.16
CA ILE A 146 2.41 -6.06 3.54
C ILE A 146 1.44 -5.16 4.30
N TYR A 147 1.95 -4.33 5.21
CA TYR A 147 1.17 -3.35 5.95
C TYR A 147 0.56 -2.29 5.04
N GLY A 148 1.19 -1.99 3.90
CA GLY A 148 0.68 -1.06 2.90
C GLY A 148 1.56 0.17 2.67
N CYS A 149 2.84 0.11 3.06
CA CYS A 149 3.86 1.10 2.70
C CYS A 149 4.61 0.64 1.45
N ILE A 150 3.98 0.77 0.28
CA ILE A 150 4.51 0.20 -0.97
C ILE A 150 5.81 0.88 -1.38
N THR A 151 5.91 2.20 -1.17
CA THR A 151 7.06 3.01 -1.57
C THR A 151 8.21 2.97 -0.58
N LEU A 152 8.00 2.35 0.59
CA LEU A 152 8.94 2.35 1.72
C LEU A 152 9.46 3.76 2.07
N GLY A 153 8.60 4.76 1.88
CA GLY A 153 8.88 6.14 2.24
C GLY A 153 8.85 6.36 3.74
N ARG A 154 9.63 7.34 4.21
CA ARG A 154 9.68 7.74 5.64
C ARG A 154 8.29 7.96 6.24
N SER A 155 7.39 8.62 5.51
CA SER A 155 6.06 8.98 6.01
C SER A 155 5.26 7.76 6.47
N CYS A 156 5.23 6.70 5.66
CA CYS A 156 4.45 5.51 5.98
C CYS A 156 5.12 4.67 7.08
N LEU A 157 6.45 4.56 7.05
CA LEU A 157 7.19 3.82 8.07
C LEU A 157 6.99 4.40 9.46
N CYS A 158 7.20 5.70 9.60
CA CYS A 158 7.11 6.39 10.87
C CYS A 158 5.68 6.46 11.40
N GLN A 159 4.69 6.46 10.50
CA GLN A 159 3.28 6.39 10.88
C GLN A 159 2.90 5.05 11.51
N ALA A 160 3.42 3.93 10.99
CA ALA A 160 3.15 2.63 11.60
C ALA A 160 3.95 2.47 12.89
N GLY A 161 5.23 2.87 12.88
CA GLY A 161 6.10 2.83 14.05
C GLY A 161 6.24 1.43 14.66
N GLU A 162 6.20 0.37 13.86
CA GLU A 162 6.18 -1.02 14.36
C GLU A 162 7.24 -1.88 13.66
N THR A 163 7.64 -2.98 14.32
CA THR A 163 8.49 -4.02 13.69
C THR A 163 7.72 -5.21 13.15
N PHE A 164 6.40 -5.30 13.37
CA PHE A 164 5.56 -6.41 12.93
C PHE A 164 6.12 -7.79 13.35
N GLY A 165 6.68 -7.85 14.55
CA GLY A 165 7.33 -9.05 15.09
C GLY A 165 8.68 -9.40 14.47
N CYS A 166 9.21 -8.65 13.49
CA CYS A 166 10.54 -8.88 12.93
C CYS A 166 11.67 -8.74 13.96
N ALA A 167 11.44 -7.99 15.04
CA ALA A 167 12.40 -7.87 16.15
C ALA A 167 12.37 -9.04 17.14
N THR A 168 11.48 -10.03 16.94
CA THR A 168 11.36 -11.18 17.84
C THR A 168 12.66 -12.00 17.81
N GLY A 169 13.30 -12.12 18.97
CA GLY A 169 14.55 -12.87 19.12
C GLY A 169 15.82 -12.07 18.77
N CYS A 170 15.70 -10.79 18.44
CA CYS A 170 16.85 -9.88 18.44
C CYS A 170 17.39 -9.72 19.87
N ASP A 171 18.71 -9.57 20.01
CA ASP A 171 19.34 -9.28 21.29
C ASP A 171 19.13 -7.80 21.71
N ALA A 172 19.49 -7.48 22.96
CA ALA A 172 19.27 -6.14 23.52
C ALA A 172 20.06 -5.04 22.78
N ALA A 173 21.26 -5.35 22.25
CA ALA A 173 22.07 -4.38 21.51
C ALA A 173 21.48 -4.09 20.12
N SER A 174 20.94 -5.13 19.48
CA SER A 174 20.19 -5.04 18.22
C SER A 174 18.91 -4.24 18.43
N ASN A 175 18.15 -4.49 19.48
CA ASN A 175 16.96 -3.71 19.84
C ASN A 175 17.27 -2.23 20.06
N ALA A 176 18.38 -1.92 20.75
CA ALA A 176 18.82 -0.52 20.91
C ALA A 176 19.18 0.12 19.56
N THR A 177 19.80 -0.63 18.64
CA THR A 177 20.11 -0.16 17.28
C THR A 177 18.84 0.09 16.47
N ILE A 178 17.84 -0.79 16.57
CA ILE A 178 16.53 -0.63 15.91
C ILE A 178 15.84 0.64 16.42
N ASN A 179 15.77 0.83 17.74
CA ASN A 179 15.17 2.02 18.33
C ASN A 179 15.90 3.30 17.89
N ALA A 180 17.23 3.32 17.95
CA ALA A 180 18.00 4.48 17.49
C ALA A 180 17.83 4.75 15.99
N TRP A 181 17.71 3.70 15.17
CA TRP A 181 17.44 3.85 13.74
C TRP A 181 16.08 4.48 13.48
N PHE A 182 15.02 4.02 14.17
CA PHE A 182 13.70 4.63 14.09
C PHE A 182 13.72 6.07 14.61
N SER A 183 14.30 6.35 15.78
CA SER A 183 14.37 7.73 16.29
C SER A 183 15.14 8.69 15.37
N ASN A 184 16.20 8.22 14.71
CA ASN A 184 16.88 9.05 13.70
C ASN A 184 16.03 9.30 12.45
N LEU A 185 15.21 8.32 12.06
CA LEU A 185 14.33 8.42 10.90
C LEU A 185 13.07 9.25 11.19
N CYS A 186 12.52 9.08 12.38
CA CYS A 186 11.17 9.42 12.80
C CYS A 186 11.16 10.45 13.97
N GLY A 187 12.32 10.90 14.44
CA GLY A 187 12.45 11.77 15.60
C GLY A 187 12.28 11.04 16.94
N ASP A 188 12.64 11.74 18.01
CA ASP A 188 12.77 11.18 19.35
C ASP A 188 11.41 10.84 20.00
N ASP A 189 10.31 11.42 19.49
CA ASP A 189 8.95 11.23 20.02
C ASP A 189 8.20 10.07 19.37
N GLU A 190 8.70 9.51 18.27
CA GLU A 190 8.09 8.36 17.60
C GLU A 190 8.75 7.06 18.09
N TYR A 191 8.02 6.37 18.96
CA TYR A 191 8.43 5.11 19.57
C TYR A 191 8.10 3.92 18.68
N VAL A 192 9.00 2.94 18.69
CA VAL A 192 8.75 1.65 18.03
C VAL A 192 7.92 0.75 18.94
N VAL A 193 6.72 0.45 18.50
CA VAL A 193 5.85 -0.55 19.10
C VAL A 193 6.47 -1.94 18.82
N ASP A 194 6.52 -2.77 19.86
CA ASP A 194 7.00 -4.18 19.83
C ASP A 194 8.50 -4.46 19.79
N VAL A 195 9.35 -3.50 20.18
CA VAL A 195 10.77 -3.79 20.48
C VAL A 195 10.96 -4.00 21.97
N PRO A 196 11.41 -5.19 22.45
CA PRO A 196 11.64 -5.41 23.87
C PRO A 196 12.63 -4.39 24.46
N GLY A 197 12.17 -3.62 25.46
CA GLY A 197 12.93 -2.53 26.07
C GLY A 197 12.56 -1.12 25.56
N SER A 198 11.58 -0.98 24.67
CA SER A 198 11.06 0.32 24.21
C SER A 198 10.10 1.02 25.21
N ALA A 199 9.90 0.44 26.40
CA ALA A 199 8.99 1.01 27.40
C ALA A 199 9.52 2.33 28.00
N ALA A 200 8.94 3.45 27.53
CA ALA A 200 8.74 4.72 28.23
C ALA A 200 9.90 5.21 29.13
N THR A 201 10.94 5.77 28.53
CA THR A 201 11.89 6.68 29.21
C THR A 201 11.83 8.09 28.63
N SER A 202 10.63 8.65 28.44
CA SER A 202 10.43 10.09 28.24
C SER A 202 10.72 10.93 29.51
N ALA A 203 11.40 10.39 30.52
CA ALA A 203 11.75 11.09 31.76
C ALA A 203 13.21 10.95 32.24
N ALA A 204 14.13 10.30 31.49
CA ALA A 204 15.45 9.95 32.03
C ALA A 204 16.69 10.39 31.22
N ILE A 205 16.57 11.17 30.13
CA ILE A 205 17.75 11.69 29.38
C ILE A 205 17.91 13.21 29.54
N SER A 206 17.65 13.74 30.73
CA SER A 206 18.05 15.11 31.12
C SER A 206 19.30 15.13 32.02
N GLY A 207 20.06 14.05 32.12
CA GLY A 207 21.13 13.98 33.11
C GLY A 207 22.21 12.93 32.87
N ALA A 208 22.90 12.98 31.73
CA ALA A 208 24.25 12.41 31.62
C ALA A 208 25.01 13.03 30.45
N ALA A 209 25.43 14.29 30.64
CA ALA A 209 26.56 14.82 29.89
C ALA A 209 27.81 14.00 30.22
N SER A 210 28.35 13.29 29.25
CA SER A 210 29.74 12.82 29.27
C SER A 210 30.25 12.75 27.83
N SER A 211 30.74 13.91 27.43
CA SER A 211 31.78 14.19 26.44
C SER A 211 32.57 12.98 25.97
N THR A 212 32.46 12.63 24.69
CA THR A 212 33.61 12.15 23.91
C THR A 212 33.48 12.68 22.50
N ALA A 213 34.33 13.65 22.18
CA ALA A 213 34.51 14.17 20.85
C ALA A 213 35.00 13.05 19.92
N SER A 214 34.39 12.94 18.73
CA SER A 214 34.99 12.24 17.60
C SER A 214 34.60 12.95 16.31
N SER A 215 35.53 13.81 15.90
CA SER A 215 35.88 14.18 14.53
C SER A 215 34.86 13.91 13.43
N SER A 216 34.20 14.99 13.02
CA SER A 216 33.53 15.15 11.74
C SER A 216 34.53 15.07 10.58
N THR A 217 34.50 13.97 9.84
CA THR A 217 35.07 13.91 8.48
C THR A 217 33.94 14.03 7.49
N SER A 218 33.70 15.27 7.02
CA SER A 218 32.79 15.57 5.93
C SER A 218 33.32 14.94 4.64
N THR A 219 32.67 13.87 4.19
CA THR A 219 32.87 13.31 2.84
C THR A 219 31.56 13.41 2.08
N ARG A 220 31.55 14.32 1.13
CA ARG A 220 30.55 14.56 0.09
C ARG A 220 30.20 13.25 -0.64
N PRO A 221 28.93 12.83 -0.76
CA PRO A 221 28.58 11.71 -1.62
C PRO A 221 28.70 12.14 -3.08
N SER A 222 29.55 11.41 -3.79
CA SER A 222 29.69 11.41 -5.24
C SER A 222 28.43 10.82 -5.86
N ALA A 223 27.96 11.42 -6.96
CA ALA A 223 26.82 10.97 -7.74
C ALA A 223 26.93 9.47 -8.05
N SER A 224 25.98 8.68 -7.55
CA SER A 224 25.92 7.25 -7.81
C SER A 224 24.77 6.94 -8.78
N ALA A 225 25.11 6.07 -9.72
CA ALA A 225 24.38 5.71 -10.91
C ALA A 225 22.94 5.25 -10.64
N SER A 226 22.06 5.63 -11.55
CA SER A 226 20.74 5.05 -11.75
C SER A 226 20.87 3.53 -11.97
N HIS A 227 20.63 2.75 -10.92
CA HIS A 227 20.49 1.31 -11.00
C HIS A 227 19.01 0.97 -11.21
N THR A 228 18.60 0.87 -12.47
CA THR A 228 17.38 0.18 -12.90
C THR A 228 17.61 -1.33 -12.84
N ASN A 229 17.79 -1.88 -11.63
CA ASN A 229 17.64 -3.31 -11.42
C ASN A 229 16.21 -3.56 -10.95
N ILE A 230 15.35 -3.94 -11.90
CA ILE A 230 14.07 -4.59 -11.58
C ILE A 230 14.43 -5.96 -11.01
N VAL A 231 14.70 -5.99 -9.71
CA VAL A 231 14.83 -7.23 -8.95
C VAL A 231 13.45 -7.85 -8.92
N GLN A 232 13.23 -8.88 -9.73
CA GLN A 232 12.05 -9.72 -9.65
C GLN A 232 12.15 -10.51 -8.33
N ARG A 233 11.72 -9.91 -7.22
CA ARG A 233 11.74 -10.53 -5.89
C ARG A 233 10.79 -11.73 -5.92
N VAL A 234 11.37 -12.91 -5.77
CA VAL A 234 10.60 -14.12 -5.49
C VAL A 234 10.16 -14.01 -4.04
N HIS A 235 8.96 -13.45 -3.84
CA HIS A 235 8.38 -13.29 -2.52
C HIS A 235 8.32 -14.64 -1.80
N PRO A 236 8.81 -14.77 -0.56
CA PRO A 236 8.40 -15.87 0.30
C PRO A 236 6.87 -15.83 0.37
N LYS A 237 6.22 -16.97 0.09
CA LYS A 237 4.75 -17.05 0.06
C LYS A 237 4.20 -16.52 1.39
N ALA A 238 3.53 -15.38 1.35
CA ALA A 238 2.78 -14.86 2.48
C ALA A 238 1.81 -15.95 2.99
N PRO A 239 1.58 -16.04 4.31
CA PRO A 239 0.55 -16.91 4.85
C PRO A 239 -0.79 -16.55 4.21
N ILE A 240 -1.45 -17.54 3.61
CA ILE A 240 -2.72 -17.36 2.89
C ILE A 240 -3.72 -16.72 3.85
N HIS A 241 -4.20 -15.52 3.53
CA HIS A 241 -5.20 -14.88 4.36
C HIS A 241 -6.52 -15.66 4.28
N TRP A 242 -7.32 -15.60 5.35
CA TRP A 242 -8.57 -16.39 5.45
C TRP A 242 -9.55 -16.10 4.30
N TYR A 243 -9.56 -14.87 3.77
CA TYR A 243 -10.40 -14.47 2.63
C TYR A 243 -9.88 -15.04 1.30
N GLU A 244 -8.57 -15.21 1.11
CA GLU A 244 -7.99 -15.88 -0.06
C GLU A 244 -8.32 -17.37 -0.05
N ALA A 245 -8.25 -18.01 1.12
CA ALA A 245 -8.69 -19.39 1.29
C ALA A 245 -10.18 -19.56 0.94
N TRP A 246 -11.02 -18.60 1.35
CA TRP A 246 -12.43 -18.55 0.98
C TRP A 246 -12.64 -18.35 -0.52
N ALA A 247 -11.89 -17.45 -1.16
CA ALA A 247 -11.97 -17.23 -2.60
C ALA A 247 -11.61 -18.49 -3.39
N ILE A 248 -10.53 -19.19 -3.00
CA ILE A 248 -10.14 -20.47 -3.58
C ILE A 248 -11.25 -21.51 -3.37
N ALA A 249 -11.83 -21.60 -2.18
CA ALA A 249 -12.92 -22.52 -1.90
C ALA A 249 -14.16 -22.25 -2.79
N LEU A 250 -14.52 -20.97 -3.01
CA LEU A 250 -15.62 -20.59 -3.89
C LEU A 250 -15.34 -20.93 -5.36
N ILE A 251 -14.10 -20.74 -5.83
CA ILE A 251 -13.68 -21.15 -7.18
C ILE A 251 -13.78 -22.67 -7.35
N VAL A 252 -13.34 -23.45 -6.35
CA VAL A 252 -13.45 -24.92 -6.40
C VAL A 252 -14.90 -25.38 -6.36
N LEU A 253 -15.72 -24.81 -5.48
CA LEU A 253 -17.15 -25.15 -5.37
C LEU A 253 -17.92 -24.83 -6.66
N SER A 254 -17.65 -23.68 -7.28
CA SER A 254 -18.27 -23.30 -8.55
C SER A 254 -17.84 -24.23 -9.69
N ALA A 255 -16.56 -24.63 -9.75
CA ALA A 255 -16.08 -25.61 -10.72
C ALA A 255 -16.77 -26.98 -10.54
N VAL A 256 -16.91 -27.46 -9.31
CA VAL A 256 -17.62 -28.72 -9.00
C VAL A 256 -19.09 -28.65 -9.40
N ALA A 257 -19.77 -27.55 -9.10
CA ALA A 257 -21.17 -27.35 -9.47
C ALA A 257 -21.36 -27.38 -11.00
N LEU A 258 -20.46 -26.77 -11.77
CA LEU A 258 -20.48 -26.80 -13.23
C LEU A 258 -20.27 -28.21 -13.78
N ILE A 259 -19.34 -28.98 -13.20
CA ILE A 259 -19.08 -30.37 -13.61
C ILE A 259 -20.32 -31.23 -13.33
N LEU A 260 -20.88 -31.19 -12.12
CA LEU A 260 -22.07 -31.94 -11.74
C LEU A 260 -23.28 -31.56 -12.61
N GLY A 261 -23.51 -30.26 -12.81
CA GLY A 261 -24.56 -29.76 -13.69
C GLY A 261 -24.41 -30.29 -15.12
N SER A 262 -23.17 -30.37 -15.65
CA SER A 262 -22.91 -30.91 -16.97
C SER A 262 -23.19 -32.41 -17.09
N ILE A 263 -22.93 -33.18 -16.04
CA ILE A 263 -23.19 -34.64 -15.97
C ILE A 263 -24.69 -34.89 -15.91
N LEU A 264 -25.39 -34.22 -14.97
CA LEU A 264 -26.84 -34.33 -14.82
C LEU A 264 -27.55 -33.94 -16.12
N TYR A 265 -27.10 -32.87 -16.77
CA TYR A 265 -27.61 -32.45 -18.06
C TYR A 265 -27.45 -33.55 -19.13
N LYS A 266 -26.29 -34.21 -19.23
CA LYS A 266 -26.07 -35.31 -20.19
C LYS A 266 -26.96 -36.52 -19.89
N VAL A 267 -27.14 -36.87 -18.62
CA VAL A 267 -28.01 -37.98 -18.21
C VAL A 267 -29.46 -37.68 -18.59
N PHE A 268 -29.95 -36.49 -18.23
CA PHE A 268 -31.31 -36.05 -18.56
C PHE A 268 -31.55 -36.02 -20.08
N TRP A 269 -30.56 -35.53 -20.85
CA TRP A 269 -30.62 -35.54 -22.31
C TRP A 269 -30.75 -36.95 -22.89
N LYS A 270 -29.97 -37.92 -22.37
CA LYS A 270 -30.00 -39.32 -22.83
C LYS A 270 -31.34 -40.01 -22.52
N ILE A 271 -31.97 -39.67 -21.40
CA ILE A 271 -33.28 -40.21 -20.99
C ILE A 271 -34.38 -39.70 -21.93
N ASN A 272 -34.38 -38.41 -22.27
CA ASN A 272 -35.43 -37.80 -23.12
C ASN A 272 -35.24 -38.07 -24.62
N HIS A 273 -34.04 -38.47 -25.03
CA HIS A 273 -33.74 -38.82 -26.41
C HIS A 273 -33.12 -40.22 -26.49
N PRO A 274 -33.89 -41.28 -26.20
CA PRO A 274 -33.42 -42.63 -26.42
C PRO A 274 -33.10 -42.75 -27.90
N SER A 275 -31.83 -43.03 -28.19
CA SER A 275 -31.40 -43.27 -29.57
C SER A 275 -32.24 -44.43 -30.08
N HIS A 276 -33.08 -44.21 -31.09
CA HIS A 276 -33.80 -45.29 -31.76
C HIS A 276 -32.75 -46.25 -32.30
N VAL A 277 -32.49 -47.32 -31.55
CA VAL A 277 -31.57 -48.38 -31.93
C VAL A 277 -32.18 -48.96 -33.19
N GLY A 278 -31.58 -48.64 -34.33
CA GLY A 278 -32.00 -49.14 -35.62
C GLY A 278 -32.00 -50.66 -35.56
N LEU A 279 -33.20 -51.24 -35.57
CA LEU A 279 -33.41 -52.64 -35.88
C LEU A 279 -32.78 -52.87 -37.25
N LYS A 280 -31.57 -53.43 -37.28
CA LYS A 280 -30.96 -53.92 -38.51
C LYS A 280 -31.87 -55.00 -39.07
N SER A 281 -32.67 -54.61 -40.07
CA SER A 281 -33.45 -55.51 -40.91
C SER A 281 -32.48 -56.55 -41.49
N LYS A 282 -32.52 -57.75 -40.92
CA LYS A 282 -31.78 -58.92 -41.41
C LYS A 282 -32.56 -59.39 -42.65
N ARG A 283 -32.15 -58.92 -43.83
CA ARG A 283 -32.67 -59.44 -45.10
C ARG A 283 -32.07 -60.84 -45.31
N VAL A 284 -32.95 -61.83 -45.38
CA VAL A 284 -32.70 -63.22 -45.81
C VAL A 284 -32.63 -63.26 -47.33
#